data_AF-A0A6H9YVM9-F1
#
_entry.id   AF-A0A6H9YVM9-F1
#
_cell.length_a   1.000
_cell.length_b   1.000
_cell.length_c   1.000
_cell.angle_alpha   90.00
_cell.angle_beta   90.00
_cell.angle_gamma   90.00
#
_symmetry.space_group_name_H-M   'P 1'
#
loop_
_entity.id
_entity.type
_entity.pdbx_description
1 polymer ?
#
loop_
_entity_poly.entity_id
_entity_poly.type
_entity_poly.pdbx_seq_one_letter_code
_entity_poly.pdbx_strand_id
1 'polypeptide(L)'
;MEFPERDQALHEDRDFVVGGTVHDLGDDDLRIFIFAEKRNRFYLADYRAERIEDGQWEIQSTGIGTEWGGRGDPYLLQVVQADERCKKTLTGLELGNDHYPTFDALPEGCRVVAQVRVVEGA
;
A
#
# COMPACT_ATOMS: atom_id res chain seq x y z
N MET A 1 -25.81 -24.64 30.05
CA MET A 1 -25.63 -24.59 28.58
C MET A 1 -24.75 -23.39 28.36
N GLU A 2 -23.44 -23.64 28.36
CA GLU A 2 -22.41 -22.61 28.22
C GLU A 2 -22.32 -22.22 26.74
N PHE A 3 -22.34 -20.91 26.48
CA PHE A 3 -22.02 -20.37 25.17
C PHE A 3 -20.52 -20.58 24.95
N PRO A 4 -20.07 -21.15 23.82
CA PRO A 4 -18.64 -21.24 23.57
C PRO A 4 -18.12 -19.82 23.36
N GLU A 5 -17.16 -19.45 24.20
CA GLU A 5 -16.25 -18.32 24.07
C GLU A 5 -15.72 -18.30 22.63
N ARG A 6 -16.28 -17.42 21.79
CA ARG A 6 -15.66 -17.01 20.52
C ARG A 6 -14.62 -15.94 20.83
N ASP A 7 -13.66 -16.32 21.67
CA ASP A 7 -12.44 -15.57 21.90
C ASP A 7 -11.32 -16.24 21.10
N GLN A 8 -10.43 -15.38 20.57
CA GLN A 8 -9.04 -15.71 20.24
C GLN A 8 -8.74 -16.42 18.91
N ALA A 9 -9.35 -15.95 17.83
CA ALA A 9 -8.62 -15.86 16.57
C ALA A 9 -8.81 -14.47 15.97
N LEU A 10 -8.48 -13.44 16.75
CA LEU A 10 -7.78 -12.30 16.18
C LEU A 10 -6.54 -12.92 15.55
N HIS A 11 -6.62 -13.24 14.26
CA HIS A 11 -5.43 -13.50 13.48
C HIS A 11 -4.51 -12.32 13.79
N GLU A 12 -3.38 -12.59 14.43
CA GLU A 12 -2.29 -11.64 14.50
C GLU A 12 -2.12 -11.16 13.07
N ASP A 13 -2.50 -9.91 12.79
CA ASP A 13 -2.14 -9.23 11.55
C ASP A 13 -0.63 -9.41 11.49
N ARG A 14 -0.17 -10.32 10.63
CA ARG A 14 1.24 -10.69 10.56
C ARG A 14 1.90 -9.57 9.80
N ASP A 15 2.10 -8.46 10.50
CA ASP A 15 2.80 -7.31 9.98
C ASP A 15 4.18 -7.80 9.52
N PHE A 16 4.45 -7.67 8.24
CA PHE A 16 5.76 -7.91 7.68
C PHE A 16 6.26 -6.66 6.98
N VAL A 17 7.57 -6.46 7.04
CA VAL A 17 8.20 -5.28 6.44
C VAL A 17 8.48 -5.57 4.98
N VAL A 18 8.07 -4.65 4.12
CA VAL A 18 8.50 -4.60 2.71
C VAL A 18 9.36 -3.37 2.55
N GLY A 19 10.56 -3.53 2.02
CA GLY A 19 11.47 -2.41 1.83
C GLY A 19 12.30 -2.52 0.57
N GLY A 20 13.02 -1.45 0.27
CA GLY A 20 13.89 -1.36 -0.88
C GLY A 20 14.78 -0.13 -0.84
N THR A 21 15.48 0.10 -1.95
CA THR A 21 16.32 1.28 -2.16
C THR A 21 15.80 2.10 -3.33
N VAL A 22 15.87 3.42 -3.20
CA VAL A 22 15.61 4.38 -4.26
C VAL A 22 16.76 5.37 -4.36
N HIS A 23 17.12 5.74 -5.58
CA HIS A 23 18.11 6.78 -5.88
C HIS A 23 17.44 7.86 -6.72
N ASP A 24 18.01 9.08 -6.68
CA ASP A 24 17.62 10.18 -7.56
C ASP A 24 16.15 10.63 -7.45
N LEU A 25 15.59 10.65 -6.23
CA LEU A 25 14.24 11.14 -5.99
C LEU A 25 14.11 12.66 -6.19
N GLY A 26 15.20 13.41 -5.97
CA GLY A 26 15.17 14.87 -6.04
C GLY A 26 14.13 15.45 -5.09
N ASP A 27 13.25 16.30 -5.63
CA ASP A 27 12.14 16.87 -4.88
C ASP A 27 10.89 15.97 -4.90
N ASP A 28 10.85 14.87 -5.65
CA ASP A 28 9.65 14.03 -5.79
C ASP A 28 9.30 13.27 -4.51
N ASP A 29 8.04 12.84 -4.38
CA ASP A 29 7.61 11.99 -3.26
C ASP A 29 7.69 10.52 -3.67
N LEU A 30 7.95 9.65 -2.70
CA LEU A 30 7.74 8.21 -2.85
C LEU A 30 6.38 7.83 -2.25
N ARG A 31 5.53 7.20 -3.05
CA ARG A 31 4.17 6.80 -2.69
C ARG A 31 3.99 5.31 -2.90
N ILE A 32 3.29 4.65 -2.00
CA ILE A 32 2.95 3.23 -2.18
C ILE A 32 1.52 3.10 -2.66
N PHE A 33 1.36 2.34 -3.74
CA PHE A 33 0.08 1.89 -4.24
C PHE A 33 0.00 0.37 -4.15
N ILE A 34 -1.22 -0.13 -4.01
CA ILE A 34 -1.53 -1.54 -4.20
C ILE A 34 -2.29 -1.67 -5.51
N PHE A 35 -1.79 -2.52 -6.39
CA PHE A 35 -2.44 -2.85 -7.64
C PHE A 35 -3.20 -4.16 -7.51
N ALA A 36 -4.52 -4.05 -7.58
CA ALA A 36 -5.44 -5.16 -7.57
C ALA A 36 -5.59 -5.76 -8.98
N GLU A 37 -4.77 -6.74 -9.31
CA GLU A 37 -4.71 -7.35 -10.66
C GLU A 37 -6.09 -7.77 -11.17
N LYS A 38 -6.92 -8.42 -10.34
CA LYS A 38 -8.26 -8.91 -10.73
C LYS A 38 -9.26 -7.79 -11.05
N ARG A 39 -9.12 -6.62 -10.41
CA ARG A 39 -10.01 -5.47 -10.58
C ARG A 39 -9.44 -4.40 -11.50
N ASN A 40 -8.16 -4.51 -11.88
CA ASN A 40 -7.39 -3.51 -12.63
C ASN A 40 -7.50 -2.12 -11.98
N ARG A 41 -7.25 -2.04 -10.67
CA ARG A 41 -7.40 -0.83 -9.86
C ARG A 41 -6.17 -0.59 -9.00
N PHE A 42 -5.84 0.68 -8.81
CA PHE A 42 -4.79 1.13 -7.91
C PHE A 42 -5.41 1.68 -6.64
N TYR A 43 -4.84 1.34 -5.50
CA TYR A 43 -5.25 1.80 -4.17
C TYR A 43 -4.07 2.51 -3.54
N LEU A 44 -4.21 3.77 -3.14
CA LEU A 44 -3.13 4.47 -2.43
C LEU A 44 -3.03 3.90 -1.00
N ALA A 45 -1.89 3.30 -0.64
CA ALA A 45 -1.71 2.54 0.59
C ALA A 45 -1.53 3.43 1.83
N ASP A 46 -0.91 4.60 1.68
CA ASP A 46 -0.72 5.56 2.77
C ASP A 46 -1.11 6.99 2.36
N TYR A 47 -1.63 7.70 3.35
CA TYR A 47 -2.00 9.11 3.39
C TYR A 47 -0.81 10.03 3.11
N ARG A 48 0.40 9.61 3.48
CA ARG A 48 1.62 10.42 3.39
C ARG A 48 2.62 9.87 2.38
N ALA A 49 3.61 10.70 2.05
CA ALA A 49 4.79 10.22 1.37
C ALA A 49 5.61 9.35 2.33
N GLU A 50 6.22 8.30 1.79
CA GLU A 50 7.08 7.42 2.57
C GLU A 50 8.33 8.17 3.02
N ARG A 51 8.75 7.87 4.25
CA ARG A 51 10.02 8.37 4.76
C ARG A 51 11.16 7.59 4.13
N ILE A 52 12.17 8.31 3.64
CA ILE A 52 13.38 7.74 3.06
C ILE A 52 14.57 8.11 3.94
N GLU A 53 15.34 7.11 4.34
CA GLU A 53 16.56 7.26 5.13
C GLU A 53 17.73 6.66 4.36
N ASP A 54 18.73 7.48 4.03
CA ASP A 54 19.89 7.07 3.23
C ASP A 54 19.55 6.31 1.93
N GLY A 55 18.43 6.70 1.29
CA GLY A 55 17.92 6.07 0.07
C GLY A 55 17.16 4.76 0.31
N GLN A 56 17.00 4.33 1.56
CA GLN A 56 16.18 3.18 1.94
C GLN A 56 14.76 3.61 2.30
N TRP A 57 13.80 2.78 1.95
CA TRP A 57 12.41 2.92 2.35
C TRP A 57 11.90 1.58 2.83
N GLU A 58 10.98 1.62 3.79
CA GLU A 58 10.34 0.44 4.37
C GLU A 58 8.90 0.79 4.70
N ILE A 59 7.99 -0.14 4.44
CA ILE A 59 6.60 -0.08 4.88
C ILE A 59 6.27 -1.28 5.73
N GLN A 60 5.47 -1.05 6.77
CA GLN A 60 4.80 -2.11 7.50
C GLN A 60 3.57 -2.51 6.70
N SER A 61 3.62 -3.69 6.08
CA SER A 61 2.51 -4.23 5.35
C SER A 61 1.60 -4.97 6.33
N THR A 62 0.47 -4.36 6.69
CA THR A 62 -0.47 -4.89 7.70
C THR A 62 -1.52 -5.86 7.13
N GLY A 63 -1.39 -6.26 5.86
CA GLY A 63 -2.52 -6.81 5.10
C GLY A 63 -3.55 -5.70 4.83
N ILE A 64 -3.95 -5.51 3.57
CA ILE A 64 -4.78 -4.35 3.21
C ILE A 64 -6.25 -4.69 3.40
N GLY A 65 -6.65 -4.77 4.67
CA GLY A 65 -8.03 -4.97 5.08
C GLY A 65 -8.65 -6.31 4.65
N THR A 66 -9.84 -6.58 5.16
CA THR A 66 -10.57 -7.84 4.96
C THR A 66 -10.94 -8.18 3.51
N GLU A 67 -10.76 -7.25 2.55
CA GLU A 67 -10.92 -7.50 1.12
C GLU A 67 -9.65 -7.94 0.39
N TRP A 68 -8.45 -7.71 0.96
CA TRP A 68 -7.16 -8.00 0.33
C TRP A 68 -6.19 -8.58 1.35
N GLY A 69 -5.80 -9.85 1.17
CA GLY A 69 -5.00 -10.56 2.19
C GLY A 69 -5.83 -11.48 3.09
N GLY A 70 -6.98 -11.97 2.61
CA GLY A 70 -7.45 -13.26 3.11
C GLY A 70 -6.36 -14.31 2.86
N ARG A 71 -6.03 -15.13 3.86
CA ARG A 71 -4.90 -16.09 3.86
C ARG A 71 -4.54 -16.58 2.44
N GLY A 72 -3.41 -16.10 1.91
CA GLY A 72 -2.82 -16.61 0.67
C GLY A 72 -3.10 -15.83 -0.61
N ASP A 73 -3.91 -14.76 -0.59
CA ASP A 73 -4.14 -13.97 -1.81
C ASP A 73 -2.95 -13.04 -2.12
N PRO A 74 -2.31 -13.18 -3.29
CA PRO A 74 -1.19 -12.33 -3.66
C PRO A 74 -1.68 -10.93 -4.08
N TYR A 75 -0.90 -9.90 -3.78
CA TYR A 75 -1.12 -8.55 -4.27
C TYR A 75 0.18 -7.91 -4.72
N LEU A 76 0.06 -6.86 -5.54
CA LEU A 76 1.20 -6.12 -6.07
C LEU A 76 1.31 -4.78 -5.34
N LEU A 77 2.40 -4.59 -4.60
CA LEU A 77 2.82 -3.29 -4.15
C LEU A 77 3.56 -2.60 -5.29
N GLN A 78 3.18 -1.35 -5.56
CA GLN A 78 3.82 -0.49 -6.53
C GLN A 78 4.35 0.74 -5.83
N VAL A 79 5.67 0.87 -5.91
CA VAL A 79 6.41 2.03 -5.41
C VAL A 79 6.41 3.05 -6.52
N VAL A 80 5.85 4.22 -6.23
CA VAL A 80 5.55 5.26 -7.21
C VAL A 80 6.29 6.53 -6.85
N GLN A 81 7.08 7.03 -7.79
CA GLN A 81 7.62 8.38 -7.73
C GLN A 81 6.54 9.36 -8.18
N ALA A 82 6.28 10.37 -7.36
CA ALA A 82 5.22 11.35 -7.55
C ALA A 82 5.84 12.74 -7.74
N ASP A 83 5.76 13.24 -8.98
CA ASP A 83 6.13 14.62 -9.29
C ASP A 83 5.10 15.62 -8.70
N GLU A 84 5.36 16.92 -8.82
CA GLU A 84 4.47 17.98 -8.31
C GLU A 84 3.01 17.89 -8.80
N ARG A 85 2.76 17.39 -10.01
CA ARG A 85 1.38 17.20 -10.52
C ARG A 85 0.72 16.03 -9.80
N CYS A 86 1.42 14.91 -9.67
CA CYS A 86 0.93 13.74 -8.94
C CYS A 86 0.64 14.08 -7.49
N LYS A 87 1.60 14.72 -6.80
CA LYS A 87 1.43 15.18 -5.42
C LYS A 87 0.18 16.02 -5.26
N LYS A 88 -0.03 17.03 -6.11
CA LYS A 88 -1.22 17.87 -6.05
C LYS A 88 -2.52 17.08 -6.14
N THR A 89 -2.57 16.04 -6.97
CA THR A 89 -3.73 15.13 -7.03
C THR A 89 -3.89 14.32 -5.76
N LEU A 90 -2.79 13.81 -5.18
CA LEU A 90 -2.84 12.93 -4.01
C LEU A 90 -3.11 13.68 -2.69
N THR A 91 -2.55 14.87 -2.50
CA THR A 91 -2.70 15.68 -1.28
C THR A 91 -4.11 16.27 -1.14
N GLY A 92 -4.88 16.31 -2.22
CA GLY A 92 -6.28 16.80 -2.22
C GLY A 92 -7.32 15.75 -1.86
N LEU A 93 -6.91 14.50 -1.58
CA LEU A 93 -7.84 13.41 -1.29
C LEU A 93 -8.17 13.38 0.20
N GLU A 94 -9.45 13.59 0.53
CA GLU A 94 -9.96 13.28 1.86
C GLU A 94 -10.12 11.77 2.00
N LEU A 95 -9.38 11.23 2.93
CA LEU A 95 -9.34 9.81 3.21
C LEU A 95 -10.38 9.54 4.31
N GLY A 96 -11.59 9.18 3.89
CA GLY A 96 -12.63 8.71 4.81
C GLY A 96 -12.19 7.47 5.59
N ASN A 97 -12.84 7.21 6.73
CA ASN A 97 -12.33 6.34 7.80
C ASN A 97 -11.91 4.91 7.40
N ASP A 98 -12.28 4.36 6.23
CA ASP A 98 -12.01 2.95 5.92
C ASP A 98 -11.76 2.66 4.42
N HIS A 99 -11.54 3.69 3.58
CA HIS A 99 -11.42 3.49 2.14
C HIS A 99 -10.18 4.17 1.57
N TYR A 100 -9.18 3.35 1.23
CA TYR A 100 -8.05 3.76 0.41
C TYR A 100 -8.56 4.35 -0.92
N PRO A 101 -8.09 5.53 -1.38
CA PRO A 101 -8.51 6.14 -2.62
C PRO A 101 -8.16 5.23 -3.77
N THR A 102 -9.11 5.10 -4.69
CA THR A 102 -9.01 4.17 -5.80
C THR A 102 -8.86 4.91 -7.12
N PHE A 103 -8.07 4.33 -8.00
CA PHE A 103 -7.80 4.90 -9.32
C PHE A 103 -7.88 3.80 -10.37
N ASP A 104 -8.46 4.12 -11.53
CA ASP A 104 -8.44 3.26 -12.73
C ASP A 104 -7.03 3.17 -13.36
N ALA A 105 -6.25 4.23 -13.18
CA ALA A 105 -4.86 4.35 -13.63
C ALA A 105 -4.11 5.26 -12.67
N LEU A 106 -2.78 5.18 -12.64
CA LEU A 106 -1.99 6.14 -11.90
C LEU A 106 -2.27 7.57 -12.39
N PRO A 107 -2.45 8.55 -11.47
CA PRO A 107 -2.63 9.94 -11.85
C PRO A 107 -1.46 10.48 -12.69
N GLU A 108 -1.70 11.56 -13.41
CA GLU A 108 -0.65 12.24 -14.17
C GLU A 108 0.53 12.64 -13.25
N GLY A 109 1.75 12.38 -13.71
CA GLY A 109 2.97 12.67 -12.95
C GLY A 109 3.39 11.58 -11.96
N CYS A 110 2.56 10.55 -11.77
CA CYS A 110 2.89 9.38 -10.97
C CYS A 110 3.56 8.32 -11.87
N ARG A 111 4.72 7.80 -11.45
CA ARG A 111 5.47 6.77 -12.19
C ARG A 111 5.88 5.62 -11.29
N VAL A 112 5.54 4.38 -11.66
CA VAL A 112 6.06 3.19 -10.97
C VAL A 112 7.58 3.13 -11.14
N VAL A 113 8.30 3.07 -10.04
CA VAL A 113 9.77 2.93 -9.99
C VAL A 113 10.21 1.57 -9.45
N ALA A 114 9.36 0.91 -8.66
CA ALA A 114 9.56 -0.49 -8.27
C ALA A 114 8.22 -1.19 -8.07
N GLN A 115 8.23 -2.52 -8.18
CA GLN A 115 7.06 -3.35 -7.92
C GLN A 115 7.47 -4.58 -7.11
N VAL A 116 6.71 -4.88 -6.06
CA VAL A 116 6.92 -6.05 -5.20
C VAL A 116 5.65 -6.88 -5.21
N ARG A 117 5.77 -8.17 -5.54
CA ARG A 117 4.67 -9.11 -5.37
C ARG A 117 4.72 -9.70 -3.98
N VAL A 118 3.70 -9.42 -3.20
CA VAL A 118 3.50 -10.05 -1.91
C VAL A 118 2.66 -11.30 -2.10
N VAL A 119 3.09 -12.39 -1.47
CA VAL A 119 2.30 -13.61 -1.30
C VAL A 119 2.34 -13.95 0.18
N GLU A 120 1.23 -13.78 0.89
CA GLU A 120 1.16 -14.12 2.30
C GLU A 120 1.15 -15.64 2.47
N GLY A 121 2.15 -16.19 3.15
CA GLY A 121 2.23 -17.62 3.46
C GLY A 121 1.16 -18.03 4.47
N ALA A 122 0.52 -19.17 4.23
CA ALA A 122 -0.49 -19.76 5.12
C ALA A 122 0.07 -20.21 6.48
#